data_AF-A0A2D9WWQ7-F1
#
_entry.id   AF-A0A2D9WWQ7-F1
#
_cell.length_a   1.000
_cell.length_b   1.000
_cell.length_c   1.000
_cell.angle_alpha   90.00
_cell.angle_beta   90.00
_cell.angle_gamma   90.00
#
_symmetry.space_group_name_H-M   'P 1'
#
loop_
_entity.id
_entity.type
_entity.pdbx_description
1 polymer ?
#
loop_
_entity_poly.entity_id
_entity_poly.type
_entity_poly.pdbx_seq_one_letter_code
_entity_poly.pdbx_strand_id
1 'polypeptide(L)'
;VSNVLDNNTQLNLKTTLQNLSNTTQYLNEASYSLTKILDDNENNLRKTFLNFANTSANLKTITDSISNANIELTITQFNNTLKGLNSIVSSIDSGNGTLGKLVNDESLYKSLTNASEELESLISDLKNHPKRYVNLSIFGKKEKPYIPEKKNK
;
A
#
# COMPACT_ATOMS: atom_id res chain seq x y z
N VAL A 1 -55.29 -37.10 -57.12
CA VAL A 1 -54.42 -35.91 -57.01
C VAL A 1 -53.04 -36.41 -56.64
N SER A 2 -52.06 -36.25 -57.53
CA SER A 2 -50.70 -36.77 -57.32
C SER A 2 -50.07 -36.04 -56.14
N ASN A 3 -49.62 -36.77 -55.12
CA ASN A 3 -48.92 -36.16 -53.99
C ASN A 3 -47.62 -35.59 -54.55
N VAL A 4 -47.47 -34.27 -54.54
CA VAL A 4 -46.36 -33.56 -55.20
C VAL A 4 -45.02 -33.82 -54.50
N LEU A 5 -45.06 -34.44 -53.31
CA LEU A 5 -43.91 -34.90 -52.53
C LEU A 5 -44.18 -36.31 -52.00
N ASP A 6 -43.21 -37.21 -52.16
CA ASP A 6 -43.28 -38.56 -51.58
C ASP A 6 -43.14 -38.52 -50.04
N ASN A 7 -43.51 -39.62 -49.38
CA ASN A 7 -43.49 -39.71 -47.91
C ASN A 7 -42.08 -39.50 -47.33
N ASN A 8 -41.03 -39.91 -48.04
CA ASN A 8 -39.65 -39.73 -47.61
C ASN A 8 -39.26 -38.26 -47.57
N THR A 9 -39.69 -37.49 -48.57
CA THR A 9 -39.43 -36.05 -48.65
C THR A 9 -40.14 -35.31 -47.53
N GLN A 10 -41.40 -35.67 -47.23
CA GLN A 10 -42.13 -35.08 -46.11
C GLN A 10 -41.47 -35.39 -44.75
N LEU A 11 -40.99 -36.62 -44.56
CA LEU A 11 -40.27 -37.02 -43.36
C LEU A 11 -38.95 -36.24 -43.20
N ASN A 12 -38.18 -36.13 -44.28
CA ASN A 12 -36.92 -35.39 -44.28
C ASN A 12 -37.13 -33.91 -43.96
N LEU A 13 -38.15 -33.27 -44.55
CA LEU A 13 -38.51 -31.89 -44.24
C LEU A 13 -38.88 -31.71 -42.76
N LYS A 14 -39.66 -32.64 -42.18
CA LYS A 14 -39.99 -32.61 -40.75
C LYS A 14 -38.72 -32.69 -39.90
N THR A 15 -37.80 -33.60 -40.22
CA THR A 15 -36.53 -33.75 -39.50
C THR A 15 -35.66 -32.50 -39.63
N THR A 16 -35.58 -31.90 -40.82
CA THR A 16 -34.84 -30.64 -41.03
C THR A 16 -35.42 -29.50 -40.20
N LEU A 17 -36.75 -29.37 -40.16
CA LEU A 17 -37.42 -28.35 -39.33
C LEU A 17 -37.18 -28.56 -37.84
N GLN A 18 -37.18 -29.81 -37.38
CA GLN A 18 -36.84 -30.15 -35.99
C GLN A 18 -35.37 -29.80 -35.66
N ASN A 19 -34.44 -30.16 -36.54
CA ASN A 19 -33.02 -29.83 -36.37
C ASN A 19 -32.76 -28.31 -36.40
N LEU A 20 -33.49 -27.59 -37.25
CA LEU A 20 -33.44 -26.13 -37.29
C LEU A 20 -33.96 -25.52 -35.99
N SER A 21 -35.10 -26.01 -35.49
CA SER A 21 -35.65 -25.59 -34.19
C SER A 21 -34.64 -25.80 -33.05
N ASN A 22 -33.99 -26.96 -33.00
CA ASN A 22 -32.97 -27.25 -31.99
C ASN A 22 -31.75 -26.33 -32.14
N THR A 23 -31.30 -26.09 -33.37
CA THR A 23 -30.21 -25.14 -33.65
C THR A 23 -30.55 -23.74 -33.15
N THR A 24 -31.76 -23.25 -33.42
CA THR A 24 -32.22 -21.95 -32.92
C THR A 24 -32.23 -21.91 -31.39
N GLN A 25 -32.66 -22.98 -30.72
CA GLN A 25 -32.60 -23.06 -29.26
C GLN A 25 -31.16 -22.97 -28.74
N TYR A 26 -30.22 -23.74 -29.30
CA TYR A 26 -28.82 -23.66 -28.91
C TYR A 26 -28.21 -22.28 -29.17
N LEU A 27 -28.57 -21.62 -30.28
CA LEU A 27 -28.14 -20.25 -30.57
C LEU A 27 -28.67 -19.25 -29.54
N ASN A 28 -29.92 -19.40 -29.07
CA ASN A 28 -30.48 -18.55 -28.02
C ASN A 28 -29.74 -18.76 -26.69
N GLU A 29 -29.49 -20.01 -26.30
CA GLU A 29 -28.75 -20.34 -25.07
C GLU A 29 -27.30 -19.83 -25.11
N ALA A 30 -26.63 -19.96 -26.26
CA ALA A 30 -25.29 -19.45 -26.49
C ALA A 30 -25.25 -17.92 -26.42
N SER A 31 -26.23 -17.23 -27.02
CA SER A 31 -26.34 -15.77 -27.00
C SER A 31 -26.57 -15.24 -25.58
N TYR A 32 -27.42 -15.91 -24.81
CA TYR A 32 -27.63 -15.59 -23.39
C TYR A 32 -26.35 -15.76 -22.57
N SER A 33 -25.64 -16.88 -22.77
CA SER A 33 -24.37 -17.14 -22.10
C SER A 33 -23.29 -16.11 -22.47
N LEU A 34 -23.23 -15.71 -23.75
CA LEU A 34 -22.32 -14.66 -24.22
C LEU A 34 -22.63 -13.32 -23.54
N THR A 35 -23.91 -12.95 -23.45
CA THR A 35 -24.34 -11.72 -22.77
C THR A 35 -23.88 -11.73 -21.31
N LYS A 36 -24.08 -12.85 -20.60
CA LYS A 36 -23.63 -12.99 -19.21
C LYS A 36 -22.11 -12.85 -19.06
N ILE A 37 -21.32 -13.46 -19.96
CA ILE A 37 -19.86 -13.33 -19.96
C ILE A 37 -19.43 -11.88 -20.17
N LEU A 38 -20.10 -11.16 -21.09
CA LEU A 38 -19.81 -9.75 -21.34
C LEU A 38 -20.12 -8.89 -20.10
N ASP A 39 -21.27 -9.11 -19.47
CA ASP A 39 -21.68 -8.40 -18.25
C ASP A 39 -20.72 -8.67 -17.07
N ASP A 40 -20.33 -9.93 -16.88
CA ASP A 40 -19.37 -10.33 -15.84
C ASP A 40 -17.99 -9.71 -16.08
N ASN A 41 -17.53 -9.70 -17.34
CA ASN A 41 -16.27 -9.09 -17.73
C ASN A 41 -16.28 -7.56 -17.57
N GLU A 42 -17.37 -6.88 -17.96
CA GLU A 42 -17.52 -5.44 -17.74
C GLU A 42 -17.39 -5.10 -16.24
N ASN A 43 -18.09 -5.86 -15.40
CA ASN A 43 -18.03 -5.69 -13.95
C ASN A 43 -16.63 -5.94 -13.38
N ASN A 44 -15.94 -6.98 -13.84
CA ASN A 44 -14.58 -7.30 -13.41
C ASN A 44 -13.57 -6.26 -13.88
N LEU A 45 -13.66 -5.78 -15.11
CA LEU A 45 -12.82 -4.70 -15.63
C LEU A 45 -13.02 -3.41 -14.84
N ARG A 46 -14.27 -3.03 -14.56
CA ARG A 46 -14.58 -1.86 -13.73
C ARG A 46 -13.96 -1.98 -12.33
N LYS A 47 -14.05 -3.14 -11.68
CA LYS A 47 -13.40 -3.39 -10.38
C LYS A 47 -11.87 -3.27 -10.47
N THR A 48 -11.27 -3.82 -11.53
CA THR A 48 -9.82 -3.71 -11.77
C THR A 48 -9.39 -2.25 -11.92
N PHE A 49 -10.12 -1.44 -12.70
CA PHE A 49 -9.82 -0.02 -12.84
C PHE A 49 -9.97 0.75 -11.54
N LEU A 50 -11.02 0.47 -10.74
CA LEU A 50 -11.18 1.08 -9.41
C LEU A 50 -10.05 0.70 -8.45
N ASN A 51 -9.66 -0.58 -8.42
CA ASN A 51 -8.54 -1.05 -7.59
C ASN A 51 -7.22 -0.43 -8.03
N PHE A 52 -6.98 -0.31 -9.33
CA PHE A 52 -5.81 0.36 -9.89
C PHE A 52 -5.78 1.84 -9.51
N ALA A 53 -6.89 2.56 -9.66
CA ALA A 53 -7.00 3.97 -9.28
C ALA A 53 -6.70 4.18 -7.79
N ASN A 54 -7.29 3.36 -6.91
CA ASN A 54 -7.04 3.41 -5.47
C ASN A 54 -5.57 3.10 -5.14
N THR A 55 -5.00 2.08 -5.79
CA THR A 55 -3.59 1.70 -5.59
C THR A 55 -2.66 2.82 -6.04
N SER A 56 -2.91 3.43 -7.20
CA SER A 56 -2.14 4.56 -7.72
C SER A 56 -2.22 5.78 -6.81
N ALA A 57 -3.40 6.11 -6.27
CA ALA A 57 -3.58 7.19 -5.30
C ALA A 57 -2.84 6.93 -3.98
N ASN A 58 -2.89 5.70 -3.47
CA ASN A 58 -2.14 5.30 -2.28
C ASN A 58 -0.63 5.37 -2.52
N LEU A 59 -0.15 4.89 -3.67
CA LEU A 59 1.25 4.98 -4.07
C LEU A 59 1.71 6.44 -4.14
N LYS A 60 0.92 7.33 -4.76
CA LYS A 60 1.23 8.76 -4.78
C LYS A 60 1.39 9.32 -3.36
N THR A 61 0.44 9.04 -2.47
CA THR A 61 0.47 9.52 -1.08
C THR A 61 1.71 9.01 -0.32
N ILE A 62 2.08 7.75 -0.52
CA ILE A 62 3.30 7.15 0.05
C ILE A 62 4.54 7.85 -0.50
N THR A 63 4.64 7.98 -1.83
CA THR A 63 5.79 8.62 -2.48
C THR A 63 5.94 10.08 -2.04
N ASP A 64 4.84 10.83 -1.94
CA ASP A 64 4.84 12.20 -1.42
C ASP A 64 5.31 12.23 0.05
N SER A 65 4.83 11.31 0.88
CA SER A 65 5.24 11.23 2.30
C SER A 65 6.72 10.92 2.46
N ILE A 66 7.28 10.03 1.64
CA ILE A 66 8.72 9.72 1.63
C ILE A 66 9.53 10.91 1.13
N SER A 67 9.09 11.56 0.04
CA SER A 67 9.78 12.71 -0.54
C SER A 67 9.81 13.91 0.42
N ASN A 68 8.76 14.08 1.22
CA ASN A 68 8.66 15.15 2.21
C ASN A 68 9.29 14.78 3.57
N ALA A 69 9.74 13.53 3.77
CA ALA A 69 10.40 13.14 4.99
C ALA A 69 11.81 13.76 5.04
N ASN A 70 12.05 14.67 5.99
CA ASN A 70 13.36 15.28 6.23
C ASN A 70 14.32 14.32 6.95
N ILE A 71 14.53 13.12 6.40
CA ILE A 71 15.38 12.08 7.00
C ILE A 71 16.82 12.58 7.16
N GLU A 72 17.31 13.36 6.20
CA GLU A 72 18.63 14.00 6.27
C GLU A 72 18.77 14.93 7.47
N LEU A 73 17.77 15.78 7.72
CA LEU A 73 17.76 16.68 8.88
C LEU A 73 17.74 15.88 10.18
N THR A 74 16.90 14.85 10.27
CA THR A 74 16.81 13.99 11.46
C THR A 74 18.13 13.29 11.75
N ILE A 75 18.76 12.69 10.73
CA ILE A 75 20.08 12.05 10.87
C ILE A 75 21.13 13.08 11.29
N THR A 76 21.09 14.29 10.72
CA THR A 76 22.04 15.37 11.05
C THR A 76 21.88 15.85 12.49
N GLN A 77 20.65 16.11 12.92
CA GLN A 77 20.34 16.50 14.31
C GLN A 77 20.78 15.41 15.29
N PHE A 78 20.54 14.14 14.95
CA PHE A 78 20.97 13.03 15.77
C PHE A 78 22.49 12.91 15.87
N ASN A 79 23.21 13.03 14.75
CA ASN A 79 24.68 13.06 14.74
C ASN A 79 25.24 14.19 15.61
N ASN A 80 24.58 15.35 15.63
CA ASN A 80 24.98 16.45 16.50
C ASN A 80 24.77 16.12 17.99
N THR A 81 23.66 15.48 18.34
CA THR A 81 23.42 14.98 19.71
C THR A 81 24.50 13.98 20.13
N LEU A 82 24.87 13.03 19.25
CA LEU A 82 25.96 12.08 19.49
C LEU A 82 27.31 12.76 19.73
N LYS A 83 27.65 13.77 18.93
CA LYS A 83 28.89 14.56 19.14
C LYS A 83 28.89 15.25 20.50
N GLY A 84 27.74 15.74 20.94
CA GLY A 84 27.57 16.32 22.27
C GLY A 84 27.81 15.29 23.38
N LEU A 85 27.20 14.10 23.26
CA LEU A 85 27.40 12.99 24.21
C LEU A 85 28.86 12.55 24.26
N ASN A 86 29.50 12.34 23.11
CA ASN A 86 30.92 11.98 23.03
C ASN A 86 31.81 13.04 23.68
N SER A 87 31.49 14.33 23.50
CA SER A 87 32.24 15.43 24.15
C SER A 87 32.12 15.40 25.68
N ILE A 88 30.95 15.02 26.22
CA ILE A 88 30.74 14.83 27.66
C ILE A 88 31.57 13.66 28.16
N VAL A 89 31.51 12.51 27.47
CA VAL A 89 32.29 11.30 27.81
C VAL A 89 33.79 11.61 27.81
N SER A 90 34.31 12.27 26.76
CA SER A 90 35.72 12.66 26.68
C SER A 90 36.14 13.68 27.76
N SER A 91 35.23 14.57 28.17
CA SER A 91 35.51 15.53 29.25
C SER A 91 35.62 14.85 30.62
N ILE A 92 34.81 13.81 30.85
CA ILE A 92 34.90 12.95 32.05
C ILE A 92 36.19 12.14 32.03
N ASP A 93 36.50 11.45 30.93
CA ASP A 93 37.70 10.60 30.78
C ASP A 93 39.00 11.39 30.98
N SER A 94 39.06 12.60 30.43
CA SER A 94 40.24 13.48 30.56
C SER A 94 40.33 14.20 31.92
N GLY A 95 39.38 14.01 32.84
CA GLY A 95 39.36 14.64 34.17
C GLY A 95 39.23 16.17 34.13
N ASN A 96 38.77 16.73 33.02
CA ASN A 96 38.72 18.17 32.81
C ASN A 96 37.43 18.79 33.40
N GLY A 97 37.56 19.92 34.10
CA GLY A 97 36.44 20.69 34.66
C GLY A 97 35.91 20.22 36.03
N THR A 98 34.91 20.91 36.57
CA THR A 98 34.26 20.56 37.85
C THR A 98 33.49 19.24 37.80
N LEU A 99 32.98 18.85 36.63
CA LEU A 99 32.31 17.56 36.39
C LEU A 99 33.30 16.39 36.37
N GLY A 100 34.45 16.52 35.70
CA GLY A 100 35.53 15.52 35.77
C GLY A 100 36.11 15.34 37.18
N LYS A 101 35.97 16.37 38.03
CA LYS A 101 36.31 16.31 39.47
C LYS A 101 35.19 15.77 40.37
N LEU A 102 33.95 15.63 39.87
CA LEU A 102 32.75 15.26 40.64
C LEU A 102 32.20 13.88 40.25
N VAL A 103 32.35 13.48 38.98
CA VAL A 103 31.83 12.21 38.44
C VAL A 103 32.91 11.15 38.58
N ASN A 104 32.84 10.38 39.67
CA ASN A 104 33.67 9.18 39.89
C ASN A 104 32.83 7.89 39.71
N ASP A 105 31.69 8.00 39.02
CA ASP A 105 30.77 6.88 38.83
C ASP A 105 31.08 6.16 37.51
N GLU A 106 31.90 5.12 37.61
CA GLU A 106 32.24 4.22 36.50
C GLU A 106 30.99 3.64 35.81
N SER A 107 29.88 3.49 36.54
CA SER A 107 28.63 2.96 35.99
C SER A 107 27.95 3.96 35.06
N LEU A 108 27.98 5.26 35.38
CA LEU A 108 27.46 6.31 34.52
C LEU A 108 28.30 6.47 33.25
N TYR A 109 29.63 6.47 33.39
CA TYR A 109 30.56 6.51 32.25
C TYR A 109 30.30 5.34 31.29
N LYS A 110 30.26 4.11 31.83
CA LYS A 110 29.99 2.91 31.04
C LYS A 110 28.62 2.93 30.37
N SER A 111 27.60 3.44 31.06
CA SER A 111 26.24 3.56 30.50
C SER A 111 26.18 4.56 29.34
N LEU A 112 26.87 5.70 29.44
CA LEU A 112 26.93 6.71 28.39
C LEU A 112 27.73 6.23 27.17
N THR A 113 28.86 5.55 27.39
CA THR A 113 29.65 4.94 26.31
C THR A 113 28.83 3.89 25.56
N ASN A 114 28.22 2.95 26.29
CA ASN A 114 27.38 1.92 25.68
C ASN A 114 26.20 2.54 24.91
N ALA A 115 25.52 3.55 25.49
CA ALA A 115 24.44 4.24 24.80
C ALA A 115 24.92 4.93 23.52
N SER A 116 26.10 5.55 23.53
CA SER A 116 26.67 6.20 22.35
C SER A 116 27.00 5.18 21.24
N GLU A 117 27.54 4.02 21.59
CA GLU A 117 27.82 2.92 20.66
C GLU A 117 26.52 2.32 20.06
N GLU A 118 25.50 2.08 20.90
CA GLU A 118 24.20 1.58 20.44
C GLU A 118 23.52 2.58 19.49
N LEU A 119 23.59 3.87 19.80
CA LEU A 119 23.02 4.93 18.97
C LEU A 119 23.78 5.11 17.64
N GLU A 120 25.11 5.00 17.64
CA GLU A 120 25.92 5.01 16.41
C GLU A 120 25.55 3.81 15.52
N SER A 121 25.41 2.63 16.11
CA SER A 121 24.95 1.42 15.42
C SER A 121 23.56 1.61 14.80
N LEU A 122 22.62 2.19 15.55
CA LEU A 122 21.26 2.49 15.06
C LEU A 122 21.29 3.46 13.87
N ILE A 123 22.09 4.52 13.91
CA ILE A 123 22.22 5.48 12.81
C ILE A 123 22.82 4.83 11.58
N SER A 124 23.85 3.99 11.78
CA SER A 124 24.45 3.23 10.70
C SER A 124 23.42 2.30 10.04
N ASP A 125 22.63 1.57 10.84
CA ASP A 125 21.57 0.70 10.34
C ASP A 125 20.45 1.49 9.65
N LEU A 126 20.03 2.64 10.18
CA LEU A 126 19.05 3.51 9.55
C LEU A 126 19.55 4.06 8.20
N LYS A 127 20.82 4.44 8.11
CA LYS A 127 21.45 4.95 6.89
C LYS A 127 21.55 3.86 5.81
N ASN A 128 21.91 2.65 6.20
CA ASN A 128 22.04 1.50 5.29
C ASN A 128 20.70 0.84 4.95
N HIS A 129 19.71 0.94 5.85
CA HIS A 129 18.41 0.27 5.77
C HIS A 129 17.23 1.19 6.16
N PRO A 130 17.04 2.34 5.50
CA PRO A 130 16.01 3.32 5.90
C PRO A 130 14.58 2.76 5.85
N LYS A 131 14.34 1.75 5.00
CA LYS A 131 13.03 1.08 4.85
C LYS A 131 12.58 0.29 6.08
N ARG A 132 13.47 -0.11 7.00
CA ARG A 132 13.11 -0.87 8.22
C ARG A 132 12.37 -0.03 9.26
N TYR A 133 12.59 1.29 9.26
CA TYR A 133 12.15 2.19 10.34
C TYR A 133 11.09 3.20 9.90
N VAL A 134 10.90 3.38 8.59
CA VAL A 134 9.81 4.19 8.05
C VAL A 134 8.58 3.30 7.85
N ASN A 135 7.71 3.25 8.87
CA ASN A 135 6.39 2.62 8.74
C ASN A 135 5.40 3.59 8.08
N LEU A 136 5.11 3.35 6.81
CA LEU A 136 4.13 4.11 6.05
C LEU A 136 2.72 3.78 6.58
N SER A 137 2.12 4.70 7.35
CA SER A 137 0.72 4.58 7.76
C SER A 137 -0.19 4.84 6.57
N ILE A 138 -0.70 3.76 5.97
CA ILE A 138 -1.59 3.73 4.80
C ILE A 138 -3.04 4.13 5.06
N PHE A 139 -3.35 4.71 6.23
CA PHE A 139 -4.71 5.11 6.59
C PHE A 139 -4.78 6.62 6.81
N GLY A 140 -5.15 7.33 5.74
CA GLY A 140 -5.55 8.73 5.83
C GLY A 140 -6.74 8.87 6.78
N LYS A 141 -6.55 9.60 7.88
CA LYS A 141 -7.66 10.07 8.71
C LYS A 141 -8.58 10.89 7.79
N LYS A 142 -9.84 10.45 7.59
CA LYS A 142 -10.86 11.33 7.02
C LYS A 142 -10.98 12.56 7.92
N GLU A 143 -10.73 13.75 7.38
CA GLU A 143 -11.00 14.98 8.11
C GLU A 143 -12.49 15.01 8.51
N LYS A 144 -12.77 15.22 9.79
CA LYS A 144 -14.15 15.46 10.23
C LYS A 144 -14.55 16.83 9.66
N PRO A 145 -15.68 16.95 8.94
CA PRO A 145 -16.12 18.24 8.42
C PRO A 145 -16.28 19.24 9.57
N TYR A 146 -15.74 20.43 9.40
CA TYR A 146 -15.91 21.54 10.33
C TYR A 146 -17.39 21.90 10.44
N ILE A 147 -17.96 21.81 11.64
CA ILE A 147 -19.31 22.27 11.94
C ILE A 147 -19.15 23.61 12.67
N PRO A 148 -19.45 24.76 12.02
CA PRO A 148 -19.37 26.05 12.68
C PRO A 148 -20.37 26.14 13.84
N GLU A 149 -19.90 26.55 15.02
CA GLU A 149 -20.76 26.82 16.17
C GLU A 149 -21.72 27.97 15.85
N LYS A 150 -23.03 27.69 15.96
CA LYS A 150 -24.06 28.72 15.86
C LYS A 150 -23.94 29.66 17.06
N LYS A 151 -23.44 30.88 16.82
CA LYS A 151 -23.59 31.98 17.77
C LYS A 151 -25.07 32.35 17.86
N ASN A 152 -25.70 32.03 18.99
CA ASN A 152 -27.02 32.54 19.33
C ASN A 152 -26.91 34.06 19.50
N LYS A 153 -27.75 34.79 18.77
CA LYS A 153 -27.98 36.24 18.96
C LYS A 153 -28.98 36.46 20.07
#